data_AF-B1G5M3-F1
#
_entry.id   AF-B1G5M3-F1
#
_cell.length_a   1.000
_cell.length_b   1.000
_cell.length_c   1.000
_cell.angle_alpha   90.00
_cell.angle_beta   90.00
_cell.angle_gamma   90.00
#
_symmetry.space_group_name_H-M   'P 1'
#
loop_
_entity.id
_entity.type
_entity.pdbx_description
1 polymer ?
#
loop_
_entity_poly.entity_id
_entity_poly.type
_entity_poly.pdbx_seq_one_letter_code
_entity_poly.pdbx_strand_id
1 'polypeptide(L)'
;MSAATGELCAAFGCPMIAAIGVAGHWYCACHWREPVASFDAITAELHRQHALVDAANGIRRSRAGYVAIRDAENVLIEITHALGQQYSLRPDIEVADDADHACPEHEVEL
;
A
#
# COMPACT_ATOMS: atom_id res chain seq x y z
N MET A 1 -12.38 -18.96 -18.00
CA MET A 1 -12.39 -17.55 -17.56
C MET A 1 -12.30 -17.56 -16.04
N SER A 2 -11.10 -17.37 -15.49
CA SER A 2 -10.93 -17.30 -14.03
C SER A 2 -11.46 -15.95 -13.59
N ALA A 3 -12.62 -15.92 -12.93
CA ALA A 3 -12.99 -14.75 -12.15
C ALA A 3 -11.85 -14.52 -11.17
N ALA A 4 -11.18 -13.36 -11.23
CA ALA A 4 -10.31 -12.94 -10.14
C ALA A 4 -11.17 -13.02 -8.88
N THR A 5 -10.85 -13.98 -8.01
CA THR A 5 -11.54 -14.16 -6.75
C THR A 5 -11.47 -12.82 -6.05
N GLY A 6 -12.61 -12.17 -5.86
CA GLY A 6 -12.74 -10.86 -5.17
C GLY A 6 -12.32 -10.91 -3.69
N GLU A 7 -11.48 -11.87 -3.32
CA GLU A 7 -10.88 -12.06 -2.02
C GLU A 7 -9.49 -11.41 -1.96
N LEU A 8 -8.81 -11.21 -3.08
CA LEU A 8 -7.44 -10.68 -3.12
C LEU A 8 -7.42 -9.22 -3.57
N CYS A 9 -6.82 -8.36 -2.74
CA CYS A 9 -6.56 -6.97 -3.09
C CYS A 9 -5.48 -6.90 -4.19
N ALA A 10 -5.65 -5.95 -5.12
CA ALA A 10 -4.71 -5.69 -6.20
C ALA A 10 -3.37 -5.13 -5.72
N ALA A 11 -3.32 -4.58 -4.50
CA ALA A 11 -2.07 -4.39 -3.78
C ALA A 11 -1.56 -5.77 -3.33
N PHE A 12 -0.67 -6.34 -4.13
CA PHE A 12 -0.15 -7.70 -3.97
C PHE A 12 0.38 -7.94 -2.55
N GLY A 13 -0.08 -9.02 -1.90
CA GLY A 13 0.32 -9.36 -0.52
C GLY A 13 -0.45 -8.63 0.58
N CYS A 14 -1.44 -7.81 0.24
CA CYS A 14 -2.35 -7.20 1.22
C CYS A 14 -3.23 -8.26 1.91
N PRO A 15 -3.32 -8.25 3.25
CA PRO A 15 -4.07 -9.26 4.01
C PRO A 15 -5.59 -8.99 4.08
N MET A 16 -6.06 -7.85 3.57
CA MET A 16 -7.47 -7.48 3.58
C MET A 16 -8.23 -8.09 2.41
N ILE A 17 -9.47 -8.53 2.66
CA ILE A 17 -10.38 -8.98 1.62
C ILE A 17 -10.74 -7.81 0.69
N ALA A 18 -10.61 -8.04 -0.61
CA ALA A 18 -11.01 -7.03 -1.57
C ALA A 18 -12.53 -6.82 -1.61
N ALA A 19 -12.91 -5.59 -1.93
CA ALA A 19 -14.26 -5.12 -1.72
C ALA A 19 -14.78 -4.29 -2.90
N ILE A 20 -13.89 -3.57 -3.55
CA ILE A 20 -14.24 -2.51 -4.48
C ILE A 20 -13.56 -2.78 -5.81
N GLY A 21 -14.33 -3.03 -6.86
CA GLY A 21 -13.85 -3.32 -8.21
C GLY A 21 -13.75 -2.06 -9.07
N VAL A 22 -12.57 -1.75 -9.61
CA VAL A 22 -12.33 -0.70 -10.64
C VAL A 22 -11.42 -1.21 -11.73
N ALA A 23 -11.83 -0.98 -12.98
CA ALA A 23 -11.03 -1.27 -14.17
C ALA A 23 -10.44 -2.70 -14.20
N GLY A 24 -11.20 -3.69 -13.70
CA GLY A 24 -10.76 -5.09 -13.66
C GLY A 24 -9.90 -5.47 -12.45
N HIS A 25 -9.59 -4.52 -11.56
CA HIS A 25 -8.86 -4.74 -10.32
C HIS A 25 -9.79 -4.63 -9.11
N TRP A 26 -9.53 -5.43 -8.08
CA TRP A 26 -10.28 -5.40 -6.83
C TRP A 26 -9.39 -4.87 -5.72
N TYR A 27 -9.87 -3.88 -4.97
CA TYR A 27 -9.12 -3.25 -3.88
C TYR A 27 -9.84 -3.45 -2.56
N CYS A 28 -9.08 -3.52 -1.46
CA CYS A 28 -9.62 -3.36 -0.12
C CYS A 28 -9.93 -1.88 0.15
N ALA A 29 -10.61 -1.62 1.27
CA ALA A 29 -10.99 -0.27 1.66
C ALA A 29 -9.77 0.65 1.93
N CYS A 30 -8.62 0.09 2.32
CA CYS A 30 -7.40 0.86 2.63
C CYS A 30 -6.54 1.20 1.41
N HIS A 31 -6.61 0.41 0.33
CA HIS A 31 -5.85 0.66 -0.91
C HIS A 31 -6.67 1.38 -1.97
N TRP A 32 -7.99 1.38 -1.83
CA TRP A 32 -8.87 2.07 -2.76
C TRP A 32 -8.61 3.59 -2.73
N ARG A 33 -8.30 4.17 -3.90
CA ARG A 33 -7.95 5.59 -4.12
C ARG A 33 -6.63 6.07 -3.54
N GLU A 34 -5.86 5.19 -2.90
CA GLU A 34 -4.49 5.53 -2.50
C GLU A 34 -3.54 5.51 -3.71
N PRO A 35 -2.50 6.37 -3.73
CA PRO A 35 -1.49 6.33 -4.77
C PRO A 35 -0.69 5.03 -4.68
N VAL A 36 -0.31 4.45 -5.82
CA VAL A 36 0.48 3.19 -5.87
C VAL A 36 1.77 3.29 -5.05
N ALA A 37 2.37 4.49 -4.96
CA ALA A 37 3.57 4.76 -4.17
C ALA A 37 3.39 4.49 -2.65
N SER A 38 2.18 4.54 -2.11
CA SER A 38 1.90 4.25 -0.68
C SER A 38 1.53 2.78 -0.42
N PHE A 39 1.37 1.96 -1.46
CA PHE A 39 0.83 0.60 -1.33
C PHE A 39 1.66 -0.29 -0.42
N ASP A 40 2.99 -0.22 -0.52
CA ASP A 40 3.89 -1.04 0.30
C ASP A 40 3.83 -0.62 1.77
N ALA A 41 3.80 0.69 2.04
CA ALA A 41 3.69 1.21 3.40
C ALA A 41 2.35 0.83 4.05
N ILE A 42 1.25 0.96 3.31
CA ILE A 42 -0.09 0.54 3.75
C ILE A 42 -0.10 -0.97 4.00
N THR A 43 0.44 -1.77 3.07
CA THR A 43 0.47 -3.23 3.19
C THR A 43 1.28 -3.66 4.42
N ALA A 44 2.45 -3.06 4.65
CA ALA A 44 3.28 -3.34 5.81
C ALA A 44 2.56 -2.99 7.13
N GLU A 45 1.84 -1.88 7.18
CA GLU A 45 1.05 -1.52 8.36
C GLU A 45 -0.11 -2.48 8.60
N LEU A 46 -0.83 -2.89 7.55
CA LEU A 46 -1.91 -3.87 7.69
C LEU A 46 -1.39 -5.21 8.23
N HIS A 47 -0.19 -5.63 7.83
CA HIS A 47 0.46 -6.80 8.44
C HIS A 47 0.83 -6.58 9.92
N ARG A 48 1.27 -5.37 10.31
CA ARG A 48 1.48 -5.03 11.73
C ARG A 48 0.16 -5.10 12.53
N GLN A 49 -0.93 -4.66 11.92
CA GLN A 49 -2.28 -4.64 12.51
C GLN A 49 -3.07 -5.95 12.27
N HIS A 50 -2.39 -7.10 12.14
CA HIS A 50 -3.01 -8.38 11.77
C HIS A 50 -4.27 -8.73 12.57
N ALA A 51 -4.31 -8.47 13.89
CA ALA A 51 -5.48 -8.76 14.72
C ALA A 51 -6.73 -7.95 14.31
N LEU A 52 -6.55 -6.68 13.93
CA LEU A 52 -7.63 -5.82 13.45
C LEU A 52 -8.06 -6.23 12.03
N VAL A 53 -7.10 -6.60 11.18
CA VAL A 53 -7.37 -7.14 9.84
C VAL A 53 -8.18 -8.44 9.92
N ASP A 54 -7.79 -9.38 10.79
CA ASP A 54 -8.51 -10.63 10.99
C ASP A 54 -9.94 -10.40 11.49
N ALA A 55 -10.12 -9.45 12.41
CA ALA A 55 -11.45 -9.06 12.88
C ALA A 55 -12.31 -8.47 11.75
N ALA A 56 -11.77 -7.51 10.98
CA ALA A 56 -12.47 -6.89 9.86
C ALA A 56 -12.84 -7.91 8.77
N ASN A 57 -11.90 -8.78 8.41
CA ASN A 57 -12.13 -9.88 7.48
C ASN A 57 -13.18 -10.86 8.01
N GLY A 58 -13.18 -11.17 9.31
CA GLY A 58 -14.18 -11.99 9.97
C GLY A 58 -15.60 -11.40 9.86
N ILE A 59 -15.75 -10.11 10.13
CA ILE A 59 -17.01 -9.36 10.00
C ILE A 59 -17.51 -9.37 8.54
N ARG A 60 -16.59 -9.22 7.58
CA ARG A 60 -16.93 -9.26 6.15
C ARG A 60 -17.38 -10.66 5.72
N ARG A 61 -16.68 -11.72 6.15
CA ARG A 61 -17.05 -13.11 5.86
C ARG A 61 -18.36 -13.54 6.53
N SER A 62 -18.66 -13.02 7.71
CA SER A 62 -19.92 -13.30 8.40
C SER A 62 -21.13 -12.62 7.74
N ARG A 63 -20.92 -11.79 6.71
CA ARG A 63 -21.94 -10.97 6.06
C ARG A 63 -22.70 -10.11 7.06
N ALA A 64 -21.98 -9.55 8.02
CA ALA A 64 -22.54 -8.54 8.90
C ALA A 64 -23.13 -7.38 8.09
N GLY A 65 -24.06 -6.63 8.69
CA GLY A 65 -24.65 -5.46 8.04
C GLY A 65 -23.58 -4.44 7.60
N TYR A 66 -23.87 -3.68 6.55
CA TYR A 66 -22.95 -2.70 5.96
C TYR A 66 -22.28 -1.77 6.99
N VAL A 67 -23.05 -1.31 7.98
CA VAL A 67 -22.54 -0.43 9.05
C VAL A 67 -21.39 -1.09 9.82
N ALA A 68 -21.54 -2.36 10.21
CA ALA A 68 -20.50 -3.07 10.95
C ALA A 68 -19.23 -3.30 10.11
N ILE A 69 -19.40 -3.61 8.82
CA ILE A 69 -18.26 -3.75 7.89
C ILE A 69 -17.54 -2.41 7.75
N ARG A 70 -18.28 -1.34 7.48
CA ARG A 70 -17.74 0.02 7.32
C ARG A 70 -17.00 0.47 8.58
N ASP A 71 -17.59 0.28 9.75
CA ASP A 71 -17.00 0.75 11.00
C ASP A 71 -15.70 -0.01 11.32
N ALA A 72 -15.63 -1.31 11.02
CA ALA A 72 -14.40 -2.09 11.14
C ALA A 72 -13.32 -1.66 10.11
N GLU A 73 -13.71 -1.42 8.87
CA GLU A 73 -12.79 -0.96 7.81
C GLU A 73 -12.27 0.46 8.07
N ASN A 74 -13.11 1.35 8.62
CA ASN A 74 -12.72 2.73 8.95
C ASN A 74 -11.58 2.80 9.96
N VAL A 75 -11.53 1.90 10.95
CA VAL A 75 -10.42 1.84 11.91
C VAL A 75 -9.08 1.62 11.19
N LEU A 76 -9.06 0.70 10.21
CA LEU A 76 -7.84 0.41 9.44
C LEU A 76 -7.50 1.55 8.47
N ILE A 77 -8.51 2.20 7.88
CA ILE A 77 -8.31 3.39 7.04
C ILE A 77 -7.66 4.51 7.85
N GLU A 78 -8.16 4.81 9.05
CA GLU A 78 -7.61 5.86 9.91
C GLU A 78 -6.13 5.61 10.26
N ILE A 79 -5.77 4.36 10.56
CA ILE A 79 -4.38 3.97 10.83
C ILE A 79 -3.48 4.16 9.60
N THR A 80 -3.98 3.84 8.41
CA THR A 80 -3.17 3.80 7.19
C THR A 80 -3.11 5.13 6.44
N HIS A 81 -4.05 6.03 6.67
CA HIS A 81 -4.18 7.31 5.96
C HIS A 81 -2.93 8.21 6.03
N ALA A 82 -2.14 8.12 7.11
CA ALA A 82 -0.94 8.94 7.27
C ALA A 82 0.30 8.39 6.53
N LEU A 83 0.28 7.14 6.04
CA LEU A 83 1.48 6.43 5.59
C LEU A 83 1.94 6.79 4.17
N GLY A 84 1.14 7.53 3.41
CA GLY A 84 1.48 8.03 2.08
C GLY A 84 1.89 9.51 2.04
N GLN A 85 1.89 10.21 3.18
CA GLN A 85 2.06 11.66 3.25
C GLN A 85 3.50 12.10 3.60
N GLN A 86 4.47 11.18 3.69
CA GLN A 86 5.87 11.56 3.85
C GLN A 86 6.44 12.08 2.53
N TYR A 87 6.37 13.40 2.33
CA TYR A 87 7.10 14.09 1.27
C TYR A 87 8.57 14.34 1.62
N SER A 88 9.36 14.48 0.55
CA SER A 88 10.83 14.50 0.44
C SER A 88 11.61 15.03 1.64
N LEU A 89 12.59 14.24 2.08
CA LEU A 89 13.73 14.76 2.83
C LEU A 89 14.42 15.83 1.95
N ARG A 90 14.29 17.09 2.38
CA ARG A 90 14.97 18.31 1.89
C ARG A 90 14.57 18.85 0.50
N PRO A 91 13.75 19.92 0.43
CA PRO A 91 13.56 20.70 -0.80
C PRO A 91 14.79 21.58 -1.16
N ASP A 92 15.85 21.58 -0.35
CA ASP A 92 17.04 22.42 -0.49
C ASP A 92 18.24 21.73 -1.20
N ILE A 93 18.08 20.53 -1.74
CA ILE A 93 19.07 19.96 -2.67
C ILE A 93 18.66 20.36 -4.09
N GLU A 94 19.21 21.47 -4.58
CA GLU A 94 19.28 21.73 -6.01
C GLU A 94 20.04 20.57 -6.64
N VAL A 95 19.36 19.76 -7.46
CA VAL A 95 20.02 18.74 -8.28
C VAL A 95 20.92 19.49 -9.25
N ALA A 96 22.22 19.54 -8.95
CA ALA A 96 23.22 20.04 -9.85
C ALA A 96 23.20 19.15 -11.10
N ASP A 97 22.97 19.79 -12.24
CA ASP A 97 22.95 19.19 -13.57
C ASP A 97 24.23 18.39 -13.82
N ASP A 98 24.08 17.26 -14.51
CA ASP A 98 25.10 16.24 -14.75
C ASP A 98 26.43 16.82 -15.27
N ALA A 99 27.50 16.67 -14.48
CA ALA A 99 28.86 16.64 -14.99
C ALA A 99 29.74 15.74 -14.11
N ASP A 100 30.48 14.86 -14.78
CA ASP A 100 31.62 14.08 -14.29
C ASP A 100 31.31 12.80 -13.51
N HIS A 101 30.66 11.86 -14.18
CA HIS A 101 30.96 10.44 -13.96
C HIS A 101 32.26 10.06 -14.71
N ALA A 102 33.39 10.58 -14.24
CA ALA A 102 34.70 10.07 -14.61
C ALA A 102 35.08 8.96 -13.62
N CYS A 103 35.05 7.71 -14.08
CA CYS A 103 35.61 6.58 -13.36
C CYS A 103 37.14 6.75 -13.35
N PRO A 104 37.83 6.84 -12.20
CA PRO A 104 39.28 7.01 -12.19
C PRO A 104 39.95 5.71 -12.66
N GLU A 105 40.75 5.81 -13.72
CA GLU A 105 41.67 4.75 -14.15
C GLU A 105 42.74 4.52 -13.06
N HIS A 106 42.82 3.29 -12.57
CA HIS A 106 43.91 2.83 -11.70
C HIS A 106 45.19 2.74 -12.55
N GLU A 107 46.10 3.70 -12.39
CA GLU A 107 47.48 3.52 -12.83
C GLU A 107 48.19 2.59 -11.83
N VAL A 108 48.58 1.40 -12.32
CA VAL A 108 49.50 0.49 -11.63
C VAL A 108 50.91 0.90 -12.05
N GLU A 109 51.66 1.53 -11.14
CA GLU A 109 53.10 1.77 -11.33
C GLU A 109 53.86 0.43 -11.35
N LEU A 110 54.76 0.28 -12.34
CA LEU A 110 55.82 -0.73 -12.39
C LEU A 110 57.16 -0.09 -12.04
#